data_AF-A0A7C4HJV1-F1
#
_entry.id   AF-A0A7C4HJV1-F1
#
_cell.length_a   1.000
_cell.length_b   1.000
_cell.length_c   1.000
_cell.angle_alpha   90.00
_cell.angle_beta   90.00
_cell.angle_gamma   90.00
#
_symmetry.space_group_name_H-M   'P 1'
#
loop_
_entity.id
_entity.type
_entity.pdbx_description
1 polymer ?
#
loop_
_entity_poly.entity_id
_entity_poly.type
_entity_poly.pdbx_seq_one_letter_code
_entity_poly.pdbx_strand_id
1 'polypeptide(L)'
;MPMKNSMSFLIVFLLMMALITLSIFFLFLAVNAWSRGFEGTAIHYSIAGLMGLIVSTYTLARMIRRKPSISTVFNYEVQTLLQCLKCGFSNTRSFVAGDYVLGSSDKCPHCSSTMVILAIYRVDSEKGKR
;
A
#
# COMPACT_ATOMS: atom_id res chain seq x y z
N MET A 1 10.34 5.80 7.30
CA MET A 1 10.87 4.42 7.47
C MET A 1 9.92 3.42 6.79
N PRO A 2 10.34 2.70 5.73
CA PRO A 2 9.59 1.54 5.24
C PRO A 2 10.48 0.35 4.76
N MET A 3 11.63 0.06 5.38
CA MET A 3 12.52 -1.02 4.87
C MET A 3 12.16 -2.43 5.40
N LYS A 4 11.48 -2.56 6.54
CA LYS A 4 11.19 -3.85 7.18
C LYS A 4 10.19 -4.72 6.39
N ASN A 5 9.28 -4.10 5.64
CA ASN A 5 8.30 -4.85 4.85
C ASN A 5 8.93 -5.45 3.58
N SER A 6 9.85 -4.74 2.92
CA SER A 6 10.47 -5.22 1.67
C SER A 6 11.32 -6.48 1.87
N MET A 7 12.04 -6.57 2.99
CA MET A 7 12.84 -7.76 3.32
C MET A 7 11.93 -8.97 3.63
N SER A 8 10.83 -8.75 4.36
CA SER A 8 9.85 -9.79 4.64
C SER A 8 9.16 -10.31 3.37
N PHE A 9 8.79 -9.41 2.44
CA PHE A 9 8.23 -9.80 1.14
C PHE A 9 9.22 -10.63 0.31
N LEU A 10 10.50 -10.25 0.27
CA LEU A 10 11.55 -10.99 -0.42
C LEU A 10 11.75 -12.40 0.17
N ILE A 11 11.77 -12.52 1.50
CA ILE A 11 11.91 -13.81 2.19
C ILE A 11 10.71 -14.72 1.88
N VAL A 12 9.49 -14.20 1.95
CA VAL A 12 8.28 -14.97 1.62
C VAL A 12 8.29 -15.40 0.16
N PHE A 13 8.72 -14.53 -0.77
CA PHE A 13 8.85 -14.86 -2.18
C PHE A 13 9.88 -15.98 -2.43
N LEU A 14 11.05 -15.90 -1.79
CA LEU A 14 12.07 -16.96 -1.86
C LEU A 14 11.56 -18.30 -1.31
N LEU A 15 10.87 -18.29 -0.16
CA LEU A 15 10.26 -19.48 0.42
C LEU A 15 9.20 -20.10 -0.50
N MET A 16 8.41 -19.28 -1.19
CA MET A 16 7.44 -19.76 -2.18
C MET A 16 8.10 -20.48 -3.35
N MET A 17 9.16 -19.90 -3.91
CA MET A 17 9.91 -20.53 -5.01
C MET A 17 10.53 -21.86 -4.56
N ALA A 18 11.07 -21.92 -3.34
CA ALA A 18 11.59 -23.15 -2.75
C ALA A 18 10.49 -24.22 -2.57
N LEU A 19 9.30 -23.84 -2.11
CA LEU A 19 8.17 -24.76 -1.95
C LEU A 19 7.64 -25.31 -3.28
N ILE A 20 7.58 -24.48 -4.32
CA ILE A 20 7.14 -24.89 -5.66
C ILE A 20 8.15 -25.88 -6.27
N THR A 21 9.43 -25.57 -6.20
CA THR A 21 10.49 -26.46 -6.72
C THR A 21 10.51 -27.80 -5.98
N LEU A 22 10.35 -27.78 -4.65
CA LEU A 22 10.24 -29.00 -3.85
C LEU A 22 8.99 -29.83 -4.20
N SER A 23 7.85 -29.20 -4.41
CA SER A 23 6.61 -29.86 -4.80
C SER A 23 6.73 -30.55 -6.18
N ILE A 24 7.35 -29.88 -7.16
CA ILE A 24 7.63 -30.47 -8.48
C ILE A 24 8.57 -31.66 -8.35
N PHE A 25 9.58 -31.57 -7.48
CA PHE A 25 10.51 -32.67 -7.22
C PHE A 25 9.79 -33.90 -6.64
N PHE A 26 8.88 -33.73 -5.69
CA PHE A 26 8.07 -34.83 -5.16
C PHE A 26 7.16 -35.48 -6.21
N LEU A 27 6.56 -34.69 -7.10
CA LEU A 27 5.78 -35.24 -8.22
C LEU A 27 6.64 -36.04 -9.20
N PHE A 28 7.87 -35.59 -9.46
CA PHE A 28 8.82 -36.35 -10.26
C PHE A 28 9.19 -37.68 -9.59
N LEU A 29 9.44 -37.69 -8.28
CA LEU A 29 9.67 -38.92 -7.53
C LEU A 29 8.46 -39.86 -7.56
N ALA A 30 7.24 -39.31 -7.51
CA ALA A 30 6.02 -40.10 -7.61
C ALA A 30 5.91 -40.85 -8.95
N VAL A 31 6.19 -40.16 -10.07
CA VAL A 31 6.19 -40.78 -11.41
C VAL A 31 7.27 -41.87 -11.52
N ASN A 32 8.46 -41.60 -11.00
CA ASN A 32 9.53 -42.60 -10.99
C ASN A 32 9.19 -43.82 -10.13
N ALA A 33 8.62 -43.62 -8.95
CA ALA A 33 8.17 -44.70 -8.07
C ALA A 33 7.07 -45.54 -8.72
N TRP A 34 6.15 -44.91 -9.44
CA TRP A 34 5.11 -45.58 -10.22
C TRP A 34 5.72 -46.47 -11.32
N SER A 35 6.69 -45.94 -12.08
CA SER A 35 7.37 -46.71 -13.14
C SER A 35 8.14 -47.93 -12.63
N ARG A 36 8.53 -47.93 -11.36
CA ARG A 36 9.27 -49.01 -10.69
C ARG A 36 8.37 -50.01 -9.96
N GLY A 37 7.04 -49.85 -10.02
CA GLY A 37 6.07 -50.74 -9.39
C GLY A 37 5.90 -50.54 -7.88
N PHE A 38 6.45 -49.46 -7.30
CA PHE A 38 6.29 -49.16 -5.87
C PHE A 38 5.07 -48.27 -5.63
N GLU A 39 3.87 -48.83 -5.83
CA GLU A 39 2.59 -48.12 -5.77
C GLU A 39 2.38 -47.36 -4.46
N GLY A 40 2.66 -47.98 -3.32
CA GLY A 40 2.50 -47.35 -2.00
C GLY A 40 3.36 -46.08 -1.85
N THR A 41 4.62 -46.14 -2.27
CA THR A 41 5.52 -44.96 -2.21
C THR A 41 5.11 -43.88 -3.23
N ALA A 42 4.63 -44.28 -4.40
CA ALA A 42 4.16 -43.35 -5.43
C ALA A 42 2.96 -42.53 -4.94
N ILE A 43 2.03 -43.16 -4.22
CA ILE A 43 0.86 -42.49 -3.62
C ILE A 43 1.30 -41.50 -2.53
N HIS A 44 2.25 -41.86 -1.68
CA HIS A 44 2.74 -40.93 -0.65
C HIS A 44 3.41 -39.70 -1.26
N TYR A 45 4.25 -39.88 -2.30
CA TYR A 45 4.89 -38.77 -2.98
C TYR A 45 3.90 -37.90 -3.77
N SER A 46 2.86 -38.48 -4.36
CA SER A 46 1.84 -37.70 -5.08
C SER A 46 1.01 -36.84 -4.14
N ILE A 47 0.61 -37.36 -2.97
CA ILE A 47 -0.10 -36.59 -1.94
C ILE A 47 0.78 -35.43 -1.44
N ALA A 48 2.05 -35.69 -1.15
CA ALA A 48 2.98 -34.64 -0.68
C ALA A 48 3.16 -33.54 -1.74
N GLY A 49 3.33 -33.92 -3.01
CA GLY A 49 3.44 -32.99 -4.13
C GLY A 49 2.18 -32.13 -4.29
N LEU A 50 1.00 -32.74 -4.34
CA LEU A 50 -0.28 -32.06 -4.50
C LEU A 50 -0.61 -31.10 -3.34
N MET A 51 -0.38 -31.53 -2.10
CA MET A 51 -0.55 -30.67 -0.93
C MET A 51 0.34 -29.43 -0.99
N GLY A 52 1.59 -29.58 -1.43
CA GLY A 52 2.52 -28.46 -1.65
C GLY A 52 2.00 -27.45 -2.68
N LEU A 53 1.44 -27.93 -3.80
CA LEU A 53 0.85 -27.06 -4.84
C LEU A 53 -0.39 -26.33 -4.33
N ILE A 54 -1.27 -27.01 -3.59
CA ILE A 54 -2.48 -26.42 -3.03
C ILE A 54 -2.12 -25.28 -2.08
N VAL A 55 -1.17 -25.50 -1.17
CA VAL A 55 -0.74 -24.47 -0.22
C VAL A 55 -0.10 -23.28 -0.94
N SER A 56 0.77 -23.54 -1.90
CA SER A 56 1.45 -22.50 -2.68
C SER A 56 0.46 -21.66 -3.51
N THR A 57 -0.46 -22.29 -4.24
CA THR A 57 -1.45 -21.57 -5.03
C THR A 57 -2.42 -20.78 -4.14
N TYR A 58 -2.80 -21.33 -2.99
CA TYR A 58 -3.66 -20.64 -2.03
C TYR A 58 -3.00 -19.38 -1.44
N THR A 59 -1.72 -19.46 -1.05
CA THR A 59 -1.00 -18.31 -0.50
C THR A 59 -0.78 -17.23 -1.55
N LEU A 60 -0.47 -17.59 -2.80
CA LEU A 60 -0.41 -16.65 -3.93
C LEU A 60 -1.75 -15.97 -4.17
N ALA A 61 -2.84 -16.75 -4.27
CA ALA A 61 -4.18 -16.20 -4.45
C ALA A 61 -4.57 -15.26 -3.30
N ARG A 62 -4.24 -15.61 -2.05
CA ARG A 62 -4.48 -14.77 -0.87
C ARG A 62 -3.64 -13.49 -0.91
N MET A 63 -2.39 -13.55 -1.37
CA MET A 63 -1.50 -12.40 -1.50
C MET A 63 -1.99 -11.44 -2.59
N ILE A 64 -2.41 -11.95 -3.75
CA ILE A 64 -2.94 -11.13 -4.84
C ILE A 64 -4.28 -10.48 -4.45
N ARG A 65 -5.16 -11.23 -3.78
CA ARG A 65 -6.45 -10.70 -3.28
C ARG A 65 -6.25 -9.64 -2.21
N ARG A 66 -5.25 -9.81 -1.35
CA ARG A 66 -4.79 -8.75 -0.45
C ARG A 66 -3.93 -7.79 -1.26
N LYS A 67 -4.55 -6.99 -2.15
CA LYS A 67 -3.90 -5.78 -2.68
C LYS A 67 -3.27 -5.09 -1.47
N PRO A 68 -1.93 -4.95 -1.38
CA PRO A 68 -1.41 -3.97 -0.46
C PRO A 68 -2.11 -2.70 -0.92
N SER A 69 -2.82 -2.06 0.01
CA SER A 69 -3.06 -0.64 -0.12
C SER A 69 -1.65 -0.06 -0.13
N ILE A 70 -1.02 -0.06 -1.31
CA ILE A 70 -0.09 0.98 -1.70
C ILE A 70 -0.98 2.18 -1.50
N SER A 71 -0.88 2.76 -0.30
CA SER A 71 -1.35 4.08 -0.03
C SER A 71 -0.66 4.86 -1.12
N THR A 72 -1.35 5.09 -2.22
CA THR A 72 -1.06 6.16 -3.13
C THR A 72 -0.78 7.31 -2.19
N VAL A 73 0.49 7.73 -2.15
CA VAL A 73 0.91 8.90 -1.42
C VAL A 73 0.18 10.01 -2.15
N PHE A 74 -1.08 10.21 -1.79
CA PHE A 74 -1.88 11.32 -2.27
C PHE A 74 -1.11 12.51 -1.74
N ASN A 75 -0.46 13.23 -2.65
CA ASN A 75 0.07 14.54 -2.35
C ASN A 75 -1.14 15.42 -2.10
N TYR A 76 -1.60 15.43 -0.85
CA TYR A 76 -2.68 16.30 -0.41
C TYR A 76 -2.12 17.72 -0.45
N GLU A 77 -2.68 18.55 -1.31
CA GLU A 77 -2.39 19.98 -1.28
C GLU A 77 -3.18 20.57 -0.10
N VAL A 78 -2.49 21.20 0.85
CA VAL A 78 -3.13 21.82 2.01
C VAL A 78 -3.25 23.31 1.73
N GLN A 79 -4.46 23.84 1.84
CA GLN A 79 -4.73 25.27 1.68
C GLN A 79 -5.22 25.88 2.99
N THR A 80 -4.86 27.15 3.20
CA THR A 80 -5.26 27.96 4.34
C THR A 80 -6.21 29.04 3.87
N LEU A 81 -7.34 29.18 4.57
CA LEU A 81 -8.33 30.21 4.35
C LEU A 81 -8.08 31.36 5.34
N LEU A 82 -7.77 32.53 4.80
CA LEU A 82 -7.59 33.78 5.51
C LEU A 82 -8.89 34.57 5.46
N GLN A 83 -9.32 35.13 6.58
CA GLN A 83 -10.48 36.02 6.63
C GLN A 83 -10.15 37.29 7.42
N CYS A 84 -10.59 38.43 6.90
CA CYS A 84 -10.55 39.68 7.62
C CYS A 84 -11.81 39.88 8.48
N LEU A 85 -11.64 40.09 9.79
CA LEU A 85 -12.75 40.33 10.71
C LEU A 85 -13.42 41.71 10.53
N LYS A 86 -12.74 42.68 9.90
CA LYS A 86 -13.27 44.06 9.74
C LYS A 86 -14.11 44.25 8.47
N CYS A 87 -13.71 43.64 7.35
CA CYS A 87 -14.38 43.81 6.05
C CYS A 87 -15.00 42.53 5.50
N GLY A 88 -14.81 41.38 6.17
CA GLY A 88 -15.34 40.09 5.72
C GLY A 88 -14.59 39.47 4.53
N PHE A 89 -13.57 40.14 3.99
CA PHE A 89 -12.80 39.63 2.85
C PHE A 89 -12.09 38.32 3.18
N SER A 90 -12.27 37.31 2.34
CA SER A 90 -11.61 36.01 2.43
C SER A 90 -10.60 35.80 1.30
N ASN A 91 -9.49 35.13 1.59
CA ASN A 91 -8.44 34.79 0.63
C ASN A 91 -7.91 33.38 0.91
N THR A 92 -7.60 32.61 -0.13
CA THR A 92 -7.01 31.27 0.01
C THR A 92 -5.54 31.30 -0.41
N ARG A 93 -4.67 30.65 0.36
CA ARG A 93 -3.25 30.47 0.02
C ARG A 93 -2.76 29.05 0.30
N SER A 94 -1.61 28.70 -0.24
CA SER A 94 -0.91 27.45 0.09
C SER A 94 -0.48 27.46 1.56
N PHE A 95 -0.61 26.33 2.25
CA PHE A 95 -0.16 26.19 3.64
C PHE A 95 1.35 26.45 3.77
N VAL A 96 1.72 27.29 4.73
CA VAL A 96 3.11 27.56 5.12
C VAL A 96 3.35 26.99 6.51
N ALA A 97 4.51 26.38 6.73
CA ALA A 97 4.89 25.84 8.04
C ALA A 97 4.91 26.97 9.09
N GLY A 98 4.04 26.86 10.10
CA GLY A 98 3.82 27.90 11.11
C GLY A 98 2.40 28.47 11.11
N ASP A 99 1.60 28.22 10.06
CA ASP A 99 0.18 28.57 10.04
C ASP A 99 -0.61 27.69 11.02
N TYR A 100 -1.43 28.32 11.87
CA TYR A 100 -2.37 27.64 12.77
C TYR A 100 -3.73 28.31 12.72
N VAL A 101 -4.78 27.54 13.04
CA VAL A 101 -6.16 28.03 13.06
C VAL A 101 -6.31 29.13 14.12
N LEU A 102 -6.94 30.25 13.75
CA LEU A 102 -7.02 31.51 14.52
C LEU A 102 -5.68 32.25 14.68
N GLY A 103 -4.65 31.88 13.93
CA GLY A 103 -3.40 32.63 13.88
C GLY A 103 -3.54 33.96 13.15
N SER A 104 -2.79 34.96 13.60
CA SER A 104 -2.64 36.25 12.89
C SER A 104 -1.78 36.06 11.64
N SER A 105 -2.25 36.58 10.51
CA SER A 105 -1.56 36.50 9.22
C SER A 105 -1.43 37.89 8.58
N ASP A 106 -1.15 37.92 7.27
CA ASP A 106 -0.84 39.12 6.50
C ASP A 106 -1.92 40.20 6.60
N LYS A 107 -1.53 41.45 6.30
CA LYS A 107 -2.44 42.59 6.30
C LYS A 107 -3.42 42.50 5.13
N CYS A 108 -4.68 42.83 5.40
CA CYS A 108 -5.71 42.87 4.37
C CYS A 108 -5.43 43.97 3.34
N PRO A 109 -5.47 43.67 2.02
CA PRO A 109 -5.24 44.66 0.97
C PRO A 109 -6.31 45.76 0.94
N HIS A 110 -7.52 45.49 1.44
CA HIS A 110 -8.64 46.44 1.42
C HIS A 110 -8.71 47.39 2.62
N CYS A 111 -8.28 46.95 3.81
CA CYS A 111 -8.50 47.72 5.05
C CYS A 111 -7.28 47.78 5.97
N SER A 112 -6.13 47.26 5.52
CA SER A 112 -4.85 47.28 6.24
C SER A 112 -4.85 46.63 7.64
N SER A 113 -5.95 45.98 8.05
CA SER A 113 -6.01 45.24 9.31
C SER A 113 -5.46 43.82 9.15
N THR A 114 -4.98 43.26 10.25
CA THR A 114 -4.47 41.88 10.34
C THR A 114 -5.56 40.88 9.99
N MET A 115 -5.27 39.97 9.06
CA MET A 115 -6.17 38.84 8.75
C MET A 115 -5.97 37.71 9.76
N VAL A 116 -6.98 36.86 9.87
CA VAL A 116 -6.96 35.68 10.73
C VAL A 116 -7.15 34.43 9.88
N ILE A 117 -6.39 33.37 10.18
CA ILE A 117 -6.55 32.06 9.52
C ILE A 117 -7.82 31.40 10.07
N LEU A 118 -8.86 31.27 9.26
CA LEU A 118 -10.14 30.69 9.65
C LEU A 118 -10.11 29.15 9.61
N ALA A 119 -9.51 28.59 8.55
CA ALA A 119 -9.51 27.16 8.33
C ALA A 119 -8.26 26.71 7.58
N ILE A 120 -7.82 25.48 7.88
CA ILE A 120 -6.77 24.78 7.15
C ILE A 120 -7.36 23.46 6.70
N TYR A 121 -7.48 23.25 5.39
CA TYR A 121 -8.16 22.09 4.83
C TYR A 121 -7.35 21.46 3.70
N ARG A 122 -7.62 20.17 3.49
CA ARG A 122 -7.03 19.42 2.38
C ARG A 122 -7.87 19.65 1.14
N VAL A 123 -7.22 19.98 0.04
CA VAL A 123 -7.82 19.99 -1.29
C VAL A 123 -7.44 18.69 -1.95
N ASP A 124 -8.46 17.90 -2.30
CA ASP A 124 -8.26 16.74 -3.15
C ASP A 124 -7.92 17.25 -4.55
N SER A 125 -6.69 17.02 -4.99
CA SER A 125 -6.28 17.34 -6.35
C SER A 125 -6.96 16.35 -7.31
N GLU A 126 -8.16 16.68 -7.79
CA GLU A 126 -8.85 15.90 -8.83
C GLU A 126 -8.11 15.89 -10.19
N LYS A 127 -6.93 16.53 -10.29
CA LYS A 127 -6.10 16.58 -11.50
C LYS A 127 -5.21 15.35 -11.68
N GLY A 128 -5.81 14.17 -11.54
CA GLY A 128 -5.17 12.87 -11.82
C GLY A 128 -6.11 11.86 -12.48
N LYS A 129 -7.24 12.30 -13.06
CA LYS A 129 -8.13 11.47 -13.88
C LYS A 129 -8.37 12.09 -15.25
N ARG A 130 -7.39 11.96 -16.14
CA ARG A 130 -7.61 11.77 -17.59
C ARG A 130 -6.56 10.82 -18.10
#